data_AF-A0A1X7VI24-F1
#
_entry.id   AF-A0A1X7VI24-F1
#
_cell.length_a   1.000
_cell.length_b   1.000
_cell.length_c   1.000
_cell.angle_alpha   90.00
_cell.angle_beta   90.00
_cell.angle_gamma   90.00
#
_symmetry.space_group_name_H-M   'P 1'
#
loop_
_entity.id
_entity.type
_entity.pdbx_description
1 polymer ?
#
loop_
_entity_poly.entity_id
_entity_poly.type
_entity_poly.pdbx_seq_one_letter_code
_entity_poly.pdbx_strand_id
1 'polypeptide(L)'
;MAAPPPSPQVKSVKFTLRDPVPLTLPGPKSGHVIRSNCHVTELNPYSRTVTYISFRNYYSHTLSVKYLPQEKALSQPESWCYCLKNYVLMKSGPHSETGGQDWFNIEINLSDVERLRLILRQPSSNWEQFHISDIQLYCKVYSHSAETDTHSAEIDTCSAETDTHSDSMEIVEKMLEITRRLSENN
;
A
#
# COMPACT_ATOMS: atom_id res chain seq x y z
N MET A 1 17.70 -4.72 -16.07
CA MET A 1 16.76 -5.87 -15.99
C MET A 1 15.63 -5.46 -15.06
N ALA A 2 14.38 -5.54 -15.50
CA ALA A 2 13.22 -5.20 -14.67
C ALA A 2 12.92 -6.32 -13.66
N ALA A 3 12.28 -5.98 -12.53
CA ALA A 3 11.84 -6.96 -11.55
C ALA A 3 10.89 -7.99 -12.19
N PRO A 4 10.95 -9.28 -11.82
CA PRO A 4 9.92 -10.22 -12.19
C PRO A 4 8.60 -9.82 -11.50
N PRO A 5 7.47 -9.72 -12.24
CA PRO A 5 6.20 -9.32 -11.67
C PRO A 5 5.70 -10.35 -10.64
N PRO A 6 5.12 -9.93 -9.51
CA PRO A 6 4.58 -10.83 -8.51
C PRO A 6 3.24 -11.42 -8.98
N SER A 7 3.23 -12.67 -9.44
CA SER A 7 2.04 -13.45 -9.84
C SER A 7 1.19 -12.85 -11.00
N PRO A 8 0.45 -13.65 -11.78
CA PRO A 8 -0.24 -13.19 -12.99
C PRO A 8 -1.48 -12.27 -12.76
N GLN A 9 -1.83 -11.92 -11.51
CA GLN A 9 -3.05 -11.17 -11.19
C GLN A 9 -2.78 -9.80 -10.54
N VAL A 10 -1.70 -9.13 -10.93
CA VAL A 10 -1.34 -7.81 -10.39
C VAL A 10 -1.23 -6.75 -11.48
N LYS A 11 -1.62 -5.52 -11.15
CA LYS A 11 -1.50 -4.33 -12.02
C LYS A 11 -0.49 -3.35 -11.42
N SER A 12 0.39 -2.82 -12.27
CA SER A 12 1.35 -1.78 -11.85
C SER A 12 0.64 -0.48 -11.48
N VAL A 13 1.02 0.09 -10.34
CA VAL A 13 0.55 1.38 -9.83
C VAL A 13 1.59 2.44 -10.18
N LYS A 14 1.17 3.49 -10.89
CA LYS A 14 2.00 4.68 -11.11
C LYS A 14 2.13 5.47 -9.80
N PHE A 15 3.23 6.17 -9.61
CA PHE A 15 3.49 7.00 -8.42
C PHE A 15 4.48 8.12 -8.74
N THR A 16 4.60 9.09 -7.82
CA THR A 16 5.73 10.04 -7.79
C THR A 16 6.66 9.71 -6.63
N LEU A 17 7.96 9.93 -6.83
CA LEU A 17 9.02 9.66 -5.87
C LEU A 17 9.62 10.99 -5.40
N ARG A 18 9.75 11.17 -4.08
CA ARG A 18 10.58 12.23 -3.50
C ARG A 18 11.99 11.73 -3.26
N ASP A 19 12.96 12.63 -3.43
CA ASP A 19 14.36 12.30 -3.21
C ASP A 19 14.60 11.74 -1.80
N PRO A 20 15.44 10.70 -1.66
CA PRO A 20 15.81 10.18 -0.36
C PRO A 20 16.46 11.27 0.50
N VAL A 21 15.88 11.54 1.66
CA VAL A 21 16.41 12.49 2.64
C VAL A 21 17.17 11.73 3.73
N PRO A 22 18.48 11.95 3.88
CA PRO A 22 19.22 11.39 5.00
C PRO A 22 18.83 12.08 6.30
N LEU A 23 18.45 11.30 7.30
CA LEU A 23 18.18 11.83 8.63
C LEU A 23 19.49 12.15 9.34
N THR A 24 19.54 13.37 9.85
CA THR A 24 20.70 13.93 10.51
C THR A 24 20.35 14.33 11.93
N LEU A 25 21.31 14.17 12.84
CA LEU A 25 21.20 14.61 14.22
C LEU A 25 22.14 15.77 14.48
N PRO A 26 21.77 16.73 15.34
CA PRO A 26 22.68 17.76 15.81
C PRO A 26 23.91 17.13 16.46
N GLY A 27 25.10 17.56 16.05
CA GLY A 27 26.36 17.11 16.63
C GLY A 27 26.70 17.85 17.92
N PRO A 28 27.71 17.36 18.67
CA PRO A 28 28.15 17.96 19.93
C PRO A 28 28.82 19.33 19.78
N LYS A 29 29.24 19.70 18.56
CA LYS A 29 29.80 21.02 18.24
C LYS A 29 28.85 21.77 17.33
N SER A 30 28.76 23.09 17.51
CA SER A 30 27.98 23.96 16.61
C SER A 30 28.38 23.74 15.15
N GLY A 31 27.40 23.50 14.29
CA GLY A 31 27.59 23.22 12.87
C GLY A 31 27.99 21.77 12.53
N HIS A 32 28.29 20.92 13.50
CA HIS A 32 28.55 19.50 13.24
C HIS A 32 27.25 18.71 13.16
N VAL A 33 27.17 17.76 12.25
CA VAL A 33 25.97 16.96 12.01
C VAL A 33 26.35 15.48 12.02
N ILE A 34 25.62 14.66 12.78
CA ILE A 34 25.82 13.21 12.83
C ILE A 34 24.86 12.55 11.85
N ARG A 35 25.38 11.73 10.94
CA ARG A 35 24.55 10.90 10.06
C ARG A 35 23.93 9.77 10.88
N SER A 36 22.61 9.63 10.84
CA SER A 36 21.90 8.59 11.61
C SER A 36 21.86 7.23 10.93
N ASN A 37 22.54 7.09 9.77
CA ASN A 37 22.42 5.97 8.84
C ASN A 37 20.97 5.52 8.61
N CYS A 38 20.09 6.51 8.48
CA CYS A 38 18.68 6.33 8.22
C CYS A 38 18.27 7.25 7.07
N HIS A 39 17.73 6.69 6.00
CA HIS A 39 17.23 7.44 4.84
C HIS A 39 15.71 7.31 4.77
N VAL A 40 15.05 8.41 4.47
CA VAL A 40 13.59 8.43 4.30
C VAL A 40 13.27 8.87 2.88
N THR A 41 12.47 8.08 2.18
CA THR A 41 11.89 8.48 0.89
C THR A 41 10.38 8.33 0.93
N GLU A 42 9.68 9.20 0.21
CA GLU A 42 8.23 9.22 0.17
C GLU A 42 7.74 8.93 -1.25
N LEU A 43 6.69 8.12 -1.34
CA LEU A 43 6.00 7.81 -2.58
C LEU A 43 4.56 8.32 -2.49
N ASN A 44 4.07 8.94 -3.56
CA ASN A 44 2.66 9.29 -3.69
C ASN A 44 2.06 8.41 -4.80
N PRO A 45 1.40 7.28 -4.46
CA PRO A 45 0.77 6.41 -5.44
C PRO A 45 -0.47 7.08 -6.04
N TYR A 46 -0.72 6.87 -7.33
CA TYR A 46 -1.95 7.32 -8.00
C TYR A 46 -3.13 6.35 -7.81
N SER A 47 -2.91 5.24 -7.08
CA SER A 47 -3.93 4.27 -6.68
C SER A 47 -4.06 4.30 -5.16
N ARG A 48 -5.30 4.20 -4.68
CA ARG A 48 -5.59 4.08 -3.25
C ARG A 48 -5.22 2.71 -2.68
N THR A 49 -5.13 1.70 -3.54
CA THR A 49 -4.78 0.34 -3.15
C THR A 49 -3.37 0.02 -3.62
N VAL A 50 -2.55 -0.47 -2.69
CA VAL A 50 -1.18 -0.97 -2.96
C VAL A 50 -1.01 -2.30 -2.24
N THR A 51 -0.84 -3.36 -3.01
CA THR A 51 -0.73 -4.73 -2.49
C THR A 51 0.72 -5.17 -2.37
N TYR A 52 1.56 -4.87 -3.37
CA TYR A 52 2.97 -5.24 -3.37
C TYR A 52 3.86 -4.02 -3.61
N ILE A 53 5.04 -4.06 -3.01
CA ILE A 53 6.17 -3.21 -3.37
C ILE A 53 7.33 -4.12 -3.83
N SER A 54 7.84 -3.83 -5.01
CA SER A 54 9.06 -4.43 -5.54
C SER A 54 10.15 -3.39 -5.64
N PHE A 55 11.39 -3.76 -5.34
CA PHE A 55 12.54 -2.88 -5.46
C PHE A 55 13.83 -3.70 -5.44
N ARG A 56 14.90 -3.08 -5.91
CA ARG A 56 16.26 -3.59 -5.73
C ARG A 56 16.91 -2.91 -4.55
N ASN A 57 17.42 -3.71 -3.61
CA ASN A 57 18.18 -3.17 -2.48
C ASN A 57 19.57 -2.72 -2.95
N TYR A 58 20.09 -1.68 -2.33
CA TYR A 58 21.51 -1.31 -2.37
C TYR A 58 21.98 -1.08 -0.94
N TYR A 59 22.34 -2.17 -0.28
CA TYR A 59 22.94 -2.24 1.04
C TYR A 59 22.12 -1.59 2.16
N SER A 60 20.80 -1.50 2.05
CA SER A 60 19.95 -1.18 3.21
C SER A 60 19.79 -2.46 4.04
N HIS A 61 20.09 -2.41 5.34
CA HIS A 61 19.95 -3.58 6.21
C HIS A 61 18.48 -3.85 6.55
N THR A 62 17.75 -2.80 6.92
CA THR A 62 16.31 -2.90 7.20
C THR A 62 15.49 -1.85 6.45
N LEU A 63 14.24 -2.22 6.17
CA LEU A 63 13.20 -1.36 5.62
C LEU A 63 12.00 -1.33 6.57
N SER A 64 11.53 -0.15 6.91
CA SER A 64 10.17 0.03 7.41
C SER A 64 9.34 0.79 6.38
N VAL A 65 8.08 0.41 6.25
CA VAL A 65 7.11 1.08 5.38
C VAL A 65 6.00 1.62 6.27
N LYS A 66 5.78 2.93 6.15
CA LYS A 66 4.62 3.61 6.70
C LYS A 66 3.71 4.07 5.58
N TYR A 67 2.45 4.28 5.92
CA TYR A 67 1.48 4.88 5.02
C TYR A 67 0.66 5.95 5.75
N LEU A 68 0.18 6.93 5.00
CA LEU A 68 -0.77 7.92 5.47
C LEU A 68 -2.13 7.60 4.85
N PRO A 69 -3.15 7.24 5.66
CA PRO A 69 -4.50 7.05 5.16
C PRO A 69 -5.07 8.35 4.58
N GLN A 70 -5.85 8.26 3.52
CA GLN A 70 -6.45 9.41 2.84
C GLN A 70 -7.33 10.26 3.77
N GLU A 71 -8.14 9.62 4.61
CA GLU A 71 -8.98 10.29 5.61
C GLU A 71 -8.19 11.24 6.52
N LYS A 72 -6.96 10.82 6.86
CA LYS A 72 -6.07 11.57 7.75
C LYS A 72 -5.19 12.56 7.02
N ALA A 73 -5.08 12.48 5.70
CA ALA A 73 -4.13 13.29 4.94
C ALA A 73 -4.41 14.80 5.03
N LEU A 74 -5.67 15.18 5.16
CA LEU A 74 -6.10 16.57 5.26
C LEU A 74 -6.10 17.09 6.71
N SER A 75 -6.50 16.25 7.66
CA SER A 75 -6.72 16.66 9.05
C SER A 75 -5.49 16.43 9.96
N GLN A 76 -4.68 15.41 9.66
CA GLN A 76 -3.56 14.95 10.48
C GLN A 76 -2.41 14.40 9.59
N PRO A 77 -1.74 15.23 8.77
CA PRO A 77 -0.73 14.80 7.80
C PRO A 77 0.50 14.10 8.43
N GLU A 78 0.68 14.19 9.74
CA GLU A 78 1.70 13.52 10.55
C GLU A 78 1.27 12.17 11.15
N SER A 79 0.01 11.76 10.99
CA SER A 79 -0.57 10.53 11.55
C SER A 79 -0.26 9.29 10.71
N TRP A 80 1.03 8.99 10.57
CA TRP A 80 1.53 7.85 9.79
C TRP A 80 1.34 6.51 10.50
N CYS A 81 0.80 5.52 9.79
CA CYS A 81 0.63 4.14 10.26
C CYS A 81 1.77 3.26 9.73
N TYR A 82 2.26 2.30 10.52
CA TYR A 82 3.19 1.28 10.02
C TYR A 82 2.41 0.19 9.29
N CYS A 83 2.84 -0.17 8.08
CA CYS A 83 2.43 -1.42 7.45
C CYS A 83 3.52 -2.49 7.53
N LEU A 84 4.79 -2.06 7.56
CA LEU A 84 5.94 -2.93 7.71
C LEU A 84 6.94 -2.26 8.65
N LYS A 85 7.44 -2.99 9.65
CA LYS A 85 8.38 -2.44 10.63
C LYS A 85 9.65 -3.29 10.68
N ASN A 86 10.79 -2.65 10.46
CA ASN A 86 12.13 -3.23 10.54
C ASN A 86 12.30 -4.56 9.78
N TYR A 87 11.73 -4.65 8.58
CA TYR A 87 11.91 -5.82 7.72
C TYR A 87 13.38 -5.96 7.32
N VAL A 88 13.96 -7.13 7.59
CA VAL A 88 15.40 -7.38 7.37
C VAL A 88 15.62 -7.78 5.91
N LEU A 89 16.38 -6.95 5.19
CA LEU A 89 16.78 -7.20 3.80
C LEU A 89 18.07 -8.02 3.75
N MET A 90 19.03 -7.72 4.63
CA MET A 90 20.33 -8.41 4.68
C MET A 90 20.34 -9.40 5.86
N LYS A 91 19.86 -10.62 5.60
CA LYS A 91 19.57 -11.64 6.65
C LYS A 91 20.78 -12.07 7.47
N SER A 92 21.96 -12.18 6.84
CA SER A 92 23.19 -12.60 7.51
C SER A 92 23.81 -11.51 8.38
N GLY A 93 23.24 -10.30 8.38
CA GLY A 93 23.67 -9.16 9.19
C GLY A 93 23.95 -7.90 8.38
N PRO A 94 24.22 -6.77 9.06
CA PRO A 94 24.35 -5.46 8.42
C PRO A 94 25.65 -5.30 7.61
N HIS A 95 26.68 -6.09 7.88
CA HIS A 95 27.96 -6.09 7.14
C HIS A 95 27.98 -7.08 5.97
N SER A 96 26.92 -7.85 5.77
CA SER A 96 26.85 -8.88 4.73
C SER A 96 26.81 -8.27 3.33
N GLU A 97 27.32 -8.94 2.31
CA GLU A 97 27.01 -8.58 0.90
C GLU A 97 25.71 -9.23 0.44
N THR A 98 25.39 -10.43 0.94
CA THR A 98 24.16 -11.15 0.65
C THR A 98 22.93 -10.35 1.09
N GLY A 99 21.94 -10.21 0.20
CA GLY A 99 20.77 -9.34 0.41
C GLY A 99 21.04 -7.86 0.10
N GLY A 100 22.29 -7.46 -0.11
CA GLY A 100 22.69 -6.08 -0.35
C GLY A 100 22.34 -5.58 -1.75
N GLN A 101 22.25 -6.47 -2.75
CA GLN A 101 21.93 -6.09 -4.14
C GLN A 101 20.75 -6.88 -4.73
N ASP A 102 20.03 -7.60 -3.87
CA ASP A 102 18.96 -8.51 -4.24
C ASP A 102 17.66 -7.75 -4.54
N TRP A 103 16.80 -8.43 -5.31
CA TRP A 103 15.43 -7.99 -5.54
C TRP A 103 14.51 -8.45 -4.41
N PHE A 104 13.65 -7.56 -3.97
CA PHE A 104 12.62 -7.84 -2.97
C PHE A 104 11.25 -7.63 -3.56
N ASN A 105 10.33 -8.53 -3.25
CA ASN A 105 8.91 -8.41 -3.53
C ASN A 105 8.17 -8.61 -2.21
N ILE A 106 7.65 -7.52 -1.64
CA ILE A 106 7.03 -7.52 -0.31
C ILE A 106 5.54 -7.22 -0.45
N GLU A 107 4.72 -8.09 0.11
CA GLU A 107 3.28 -7.88 0.24
C GLU A 107 2.98 -6.96 1.43
N ILE A 108 2.23 -5.88 1.19
CA ILE A 108 1.86 -4.88 2.20
C ILE A 108 0.35 -4.65 2.34
N ASN A 109 -0.47 -5.12 1.38
CA ASN A 109 -1.95 -5.12 1.42
C ASN A 109 -2.59 -3.86 2.04
N LEU A 110 -2.43 -2.72 1.38
CA LEU A 110 -2.96 -1.44 1.83
C LEU A 110 -4.13 -0.96 0.99
N SER A 111 -5.13 -0.38 1.67
CA SER A 111 -6.23 0.40 1.09
C SER A 111 -6.18 1.85 1.57
N ASP A 112 -6.86 2.73 0.84
CA ASP A 112 -6.99 4.16 1.15
C ASP A 112 -5.65 4.87 1.41
N VAL A 113 -4.63 4.50 0.65
CA VAL A 113 -3.28 5.08 0.75
C VAL A 113 -3.22 6.40 0.01
N GLU A 114 -2.87 7.48 0.73
CA GLU A 114 -2.51 8.76 0.12
C GLU A 114 -1.00 8.83 -0.15
N ARG A 115 -0.19 8.43 0.84
CA ARG A 115 1.27 8.46 0.76
C ARG A 115 1.90 7.25 1.40
N LEU A 116 3.04 6.84 0.89
CA LEU A 116 3.93 5.85 1.49
C LEU A 116 5.23 6.53 1.92
N ARG A 117 5.81 6.04 3.00
CA ARG A 117 7.12 6.47 3.49
C ARG A 117 7.97 5.25 3.75
N LEU A 118 9.06 5.14 3.02
CA LEU A 118 10.06 4.09 3.16
C LEU A 118 11.18 4.62 4.04
N ILE A 119 11.50 3.88 5.10
CA ILE A 119 12.51 4.22 6.08
C ILE A 119 13.58 3.13 6.00
N LEU A 120 14.71 3.47 5.41
CA LEU A 120 15.84 2.59 5.20
C LEU A 120 16.85 2.82 6.33
N ARG A 121 17.43 1.74 6.87
CA ARG A 121 18.47 1.83 7.89
C ARG A 121 19.64 0.93 7.55
N GLN A 122 20.84 1.42 7.84
CA GLN A 122 22.07 0.65 7.70
C GLN A 122 23.00 0.91 8.89
N PRO A 123 22.99 0.06 9.93
CA PRO A 123 23.80 0.30 11.12
C PRO A 123 25.31 0.10 10.88
N SER A 124 25.71 -0.58 9.80
CA SER A 124 27.12 -0.74 9.44
C SER A 124 27.73 0.56 8.94
N SER A 125 28.93 0.88 9.42
CA SER A 125 29.75 1.97 8.88
C SER A 125 30.39 1.66 7.53
N ASN A 126 30.42 0.39 7.11
CA ASN A 126 31.08 -0.02 5.87
C ASN A 126 30.28 0.39 4.63
N TRP A 127 28.98 0.63 4.80
CA TRP A 127 28.05 0.97 3.73
C TRP A 127 27.63 2.44 3.85
N GLU A 128 28.55 3.34 3.50
CA GLU A 128 28.31 4.79 3.57
C GLU A 128 27.20 5.27 2.63
N GLN A 129 26.99 4.55 1.54
CA GLN A 129 25.92 4.78 0.58
C GLN A 129 25.00 3.57 0.56
N PHE A 130 23.77 3.77 1.01
CA PHE A 130 22.71 2.77 0.94
C PHE A 130 21.41 3.42 0.48
N HIS A 131 20.66 2.70 -0.34
CA HIS A 131 19.36 3.12 -0.84
C HIS A 131 18.59 1.91 -1.35
N ILE A 132 17.45 2.16 -1.99
CA ILE A 132 16.76 1.21 -2.84
C ILE A 132 16.55 1.85 -4.19
N SER A 133 16.41 1.04 -5.23
CA SER A 133 16.19 1.50 -6.60
C SER A 133 15.13 0.67 -7.29
N ASP A 134 14.80 1.05 -8.52
CA ASP A 134 13.88 0.31 -9.39
C ASP A 134 12.55 -0.02 -8.69
N ILE A 135 12.04 0.93 -7.92
CA ILE A 135 10.83 0.76 -7.11
C ILE A 135 9.63 0.59 -8.04
N GLN A 136 8.80 -0.42 -7.77
CA GLN A 136 7.56 -0.70 -8.47
C GLN A 136 6.47 -0.99 -7.43
N LEU A 137 5.30 -0.39 -7.63
CA LEU A 137 4.12 -0.65 -6.81
C LEU A 137 3.11 -1.44 -7.63
N TYR A 138 2.39 -2.36 -6.98
CA TYR A 138 1.35 -3.16 -7.62
C TYR A 138 0.11 -3.25 -6.77
N CYS A 139 -1.05 -3.41 -7.40
CA CYS A 139 -2.31 -3.78 -6.76
C CYS A 139 -2.82 -5.11 -7.34
N LYS A 140 -3.44 -5.96 -6.52
CA LYS A 140 -4.15 -7.16 -6.99
C LYS A 140 -5.39 -6.75 -7.78
N VAL A 141 -5.60 -7.38 -8.92
CA VAL A 141 -6.84 -7.26 -9.68
C VAL A 141 -7.68 -8.48 -9.32
N TYR A 142 -8.64 -8.32 -8.42
CA TYR A 142 -9.65 -9.34 -8.24
C TYR A 142 -10.56 -9.29 -9.47
N SER A 143 -10.46 -10.29 -10.35
CA SER A 143 -11.57 -10.61 -11.22
C SER A 143 -12.73 -10.99 -10.32
N HIS A 144 -13.85 -10.26 -10.39
CA HIS A 144 -15.11 -10.83 -9.92
C HIS A 144 -15.35 -12.09 -10.76
N SER A 145 -15.02 -13.26 -10.22
CA SER A 145 -15.68 -14.48 -10.64
C SER A 145 -17.12 -14.29 -10.20
N ALA A 146 -17.96 -13.83 -11.13
CA ALA A 146 -19.38 -14.11 -11.04
C ALA A 146 -19.49 -15.62 -10.97
N GLU A 147 -19.71 -16.15 -9.76
CA GLU A 147 -20.22 -17.50 -9.57
C GLU A 147 -21.58 -17.54 -10.27
N THR A 148 -21.55 -17.95 -11.54
CA THR A 148 -22.70 -18.55 -12.20
C THR A 148 -22.42 -20.03 -12.15
N ASP A 149 -23.00 -20.69 -11.14
CA ASP A 149 -23.05 -22.15 -11.07
C ASP A 149 -23.87 -22.66 -12.26
N THR A 150 -23.17 -22.98 -13.34
CA THR A 150 -23.64 -23.87 -14.41
C THR A 150 -23.80 -25.28 -13.86
N HIS A 151 -25.01 -25.64 -13.45
CA HIS A 151 -25.48 -27.03 -13.49
C HIS A 151 -26.13 -27.30 -14.86
N SER A 152 -25.71 -28.42 -15.46
CA SER A 152 -25.99 -28.90 -16.81
C SER A 152 -27.49 -29.04 -17.17
N ALA A 153 -27.80 -28.83 -18.45
CA ALA A 153 -29.06 -29.15 -19.15
C ALA A 153 -29.48 -30.64 -18.94
N GLU A 154 -30.74 -31.10 -19.02
CA GLU A 154 -31.98 -30.74 -19.74
C GLU A 154 -33.19 -31.15 -18.84
N ILE A 155 -34.40 -30.56 -18.85
CA ILE A 155 -35.55 -30.76 -19.76
C ILE A 155 -36.71 -29.83 -19.29
N ASP A 156 -37.56 -29.43 -20.24
CA ASP A 156 -38.95 -28.96 -20.17
C ASP A 156 -39.35 -27.52 -19.77
N THR A 157 -39.86 -26.84 -20.81
CA THR A 157 -40.98 -25.89 -20.88
C THR A 157 -41.75 -25.57 -19.58
N CYS A 158 -41.74 -24.29 -19.14
CA CYS A 158 -42.95 -23.47 -18.88
C CYS A 158 -42.62 -22.02 -18.48
N SER A 159 -43.37 -21.08 -19.07
CA SER A 159 -43.75 -19.70 -18.73
C SER A 159 -43.19 -18.97 -17.49
N ALA A 160 -42.87 -17.68 -17.72
CA ALA A 160 -43.13 -16.48 -16.93
C ALA A 160 -42.75 -16.44 -15.43
N GLU A 161 -41.88 -15.50 -15.04
CA GLU A 161 -42.20 -14.31 -14.21
C GLU A 161 -40.92 -13.57 -13.77
N THR A 162 -41.01 -12.26 -13.73
CA THR A 162 -39.96 -11.30 -13.33
C THR A 162 -39.98 -11.10 -11.83
N ASP A 163 -38.86 -11.25 -11.11
CA ASP A 163 -38.76 -10.76 -9.73
C ASP A 163 -37.32 -10.43 -9.29
N THR A 164 -36.92 -9.19 -9.53
CA THR A 164 -35.90 -8.50 -8.73
C THR A 164 -36.45 -7.12 -8.36
N HIS A 165 -37.48 -7.08 -7.51
CA HIS A 165 -38.09 -5.83 -7.06
C HIS A 165 -38.51 -5.82 -5.58
N SER A 166 -37.77 -6.52 -4.71
CA SER A 166 -38.08 -6.55 -3.28
C SER A 166 -37.25 -5.57 -2.43
N ASP A 167 -35.95 -5.44 -2.69
CA ASP A 167 -35.07 -4.67 -1.77
C ASP A 167 -35.08 -3.15 -2.02
N SER A 168 -35.44 -2.70 -3.22
CA SER A 168 -35.41 -1.27 -3.56
C SER A 168 -36.60 -0.49 -2.99
N MET A 169 -37.76 -1.15 -2.82
CA MET A 169 -38.97 -0.50 -2.27
C MET A 169 -38.89 -0.32 -0.76
N GLU A 170 -38.23 -1.24 -0.03
CA GLU A 170 -38.07 -1.13 1.42
C GLU A 170 -37.19 0.08 1.82
N ILE A 171 -36.18 0.39 1.01
CA ILE A 171 -35.31 1.56 1.21
C ILE A 171 -36.08 2.86 0.95
N VAL A 172 -36.92 2.89 -0.08
CA VAL A 172 -37.72 4.07 -0.43
C VAL A 172 -38.79 4.34 0.63
N GLU A 173 -39.46 3.30 1.15
CA GLU A 173 -40.41 3.47 2.27
C GLU A 173 -39.73 3.95 3.55
N LYS A 174 -38.56 3.40 3.89
CA LYS A 174 -37.77 3.87 5.04
C LYS A 174 -37.35 5.33 4.90
N MET A 175 -37.00 5.77 3.69
CA MET A 175 -36.64 7.17 3.42
C MET A 175 -37.85 8.11 3.54
N LEU A 176 -39.02 7.71 3.03
CA LEU A 176 -40.26 8.49 3.13
C LEU A 176 -40.74 8.67 4.57
N GLU A 177 -40.66 7.62 5.40
CA GLU A 177 -41.05 7.70 6.82
C GLU A 177 -40.10 8.61 7.63
N ILE A 178 -38.80 8.64 7.31
CA ILE A 178 -37.84 9.57 7.94
C ILE A 178 -38.18 11.01 7.57
N THR A 179 -38.48 11.29 6.30
CA THR A 179 -38.86 12.64 5.86
C THR A 179 -40.14 13.13 6.54
N ARG A 180 -41.14 12.25 6.70
CA ARG A 180 -42.40 12.57 7.39
C ARG A 180 -42.17 12.97 8.86
N ARG A 181 -41.33 12.22 9.59
CA ARG A 181 -40.99 12.53 10.99
C ARG A 181 -40.20 13.83 11.16
N LEU A 182 -39.43 14.22 10.16
CA LEU A 182 -38.70 15.50 10.18
C LEU A 182 -39.64 16.69 9.91
N SER A 183 -40.74 16.49 9.17
CA SER A 183 -41.73 17.55 8.93
C SER A 183 -42.74 17.77 10.07
N GLU A 184 -42.93 16.77 10.96
CA GLU A 184 -43.87 16.86 12.09
C GLU A 184 -43.24 17.45 13.37
N ASN A 185 -41.91 17.65 13.39
CA ASN A 185 -41.16 18.17 14.54
C ASN A 185 -40.65 19.61 14.35
N ASN A 186 -41.20 20.36 13.39
CA ASN A 186 -40.88 21.75 13.08
C ASN A 186 -42.16 22.59 13.07
#